data_AF-A0A1V9W5K9-F1
#
_entry.id   AF-A0A1V9W5K9-F1
#
_cell.length_a   1.000
_cell.length_b   1.000
_cell.length_c   1.000
_cell.angle_alpha   90.00
_cell.angle_beta   90.00
_cell.angle_gamma   90.00
#
_symmetry.space_group_name_H-M   'P 1'
#
loop_
_entity.id
_entity.type
_entity.pdbx_description
1 polymer ?
#
loop_
_entity_poly.entity_id
_entity_poly.type
_entity_poly.pdbx_seq_one_letter_code
_entity_poly.pdbx_strand_id
1 'polypeptide(L)'
;MDFYIVDVFSRGKYTGNQLAVFMENQEVSSEEMQTVAKEMNFADYYGIPEDMATGSSNECLAAYLLKYRYFGTEKVDMRVEQGYEINRPSLIHIQAEKVASKINVSVGGKVESIASGKWIVS
;
A
#
# COMPACT_ATOMS: atom_id res chain seq x y z
N MET A 1 6.41 6.87 -20.69
CA MET A 1 6.20 6.07 -19.47
C MET A 1 4.91 5.26 -19.58
N ASP A 2 4.97 3.95 -19.41
CA ASP A 2 3.74 3.14 -19.30
C ASP A 2 3.19 3.26 -17.87
N PHE A 3 1.87 3.32 -17.72
CA PHE A 3 1.25 3.41 -16.39
C PHE A 3 0.08 2.44 -16.26
N TYR A 4 -0.19 2.06 -15.01
CA TYR A 4 -1.27 1.18 -14.60
C TYR A 4 -2.03 1.81 -13.45
N ILE A 5 -3.35 1.77 -13.51
CA ILE A 5 -4.22 1.97 -12.34
C ILE A 5 -4.55 0.60 -11.80
N VAL A 6 -4.26 0.40 -10.52
CA VAL A 6 -4.47 -0.87 -9.82
C VAL A 6 -5.25 -0.62 -8.53
N ASP A 7 -5.94 -1.65 -8.06
CA ASP A 7 -6.41 -1.71 -6.68
C ASP A 7 -5.52 -2.68 -5.90
N VAL A 8 -4.79 -2.16 -4.93
CA VAL A 8 -3.95 -2.96 -4.02
C VAL A 8 -4.73 -3.40 -2.79
N PHE A 9 -4.31 -4.50 -2.18
CA PHE A 9 -4.97 -5.14 -1.03
C PHE A 9 -6.43 -5.51 -1.30
N SER A 10 -6.78 -5.76 -2.57
CA SER A 10 -8.17 -5.86 -3.00
C SER A 10 -8.76 -7.26 -2.86
N ARG A 11 -10.07 -7.37 -2.61
CA ARG A 11 -10.81 -8.66 -2.70
C ARG A 11 -11.39 -8.94 -4.10
N GLY A 12 -11.52 -7.89 -4.92
CA GLY A 12 -11.96 -7.94 -6.32
C GLY A 12 -11.73 -6.60 -7.02
N LYS A 13 -12.24 -6.39 -8.22
CA LYS A 13 -12.12 -5.06 -8.86
C LYS A 13 -12.92 -4.01 -8.06
N TYR A 14 -12.34 -2.82 -7.87
CA TYR A 14 -12.95 -1.65 -7.22
C TYR A 14 -13.14 -1.75 -5.71
N THR A 15 -12.46 -2.69 -5.03
CA THR A 15 -12.66 -2.91 -3.58
C THR A 15 -11.46 -2.54 -2.72
N GLY A 16 -10.28 -2.34 -3.32
CA GLY A 16 -9.01 -2.08 -2.61
C GLY A 16 -8.64 -0.59 -2.58
N ASN A 17 -7.38 -0.30 -2.28
CA ASN A 17 -6.82 1.04 -2.37
C ASN A 17 -6.33 1.31 -3.80
N GLN A 18 -6.77 2.41 -4.39
CA GLN A 18 -6.40 2.78 -5.75
C GLN A 18 -4.97 3.32 -5.77
N LEU A 19 -4.15 2.82 -6.69
CA LEU A 19 -2.78 3.28 -6.86
C LEU A 19 -2.43 3.37 -8.35
N ALA A 20 -1.67 4.40 -8.72
CA ALA A 20 -1.05 4.52 -10.03
C ALA A 20 0.39 3.97 -9.97
N VAL A 21 0.68 2.94 -10.76
CA VAL A 21 2.03 2.38 -10.94
C VAL A 21 2.59 2.86 -12.27
N PHE A 22 3.75 3.50 -12.23
CA PHE A 22 4.47 3.92 -13.42
C PHE A 22 5.67 3.01 -13.65
N MET A 23 5.73 2.43 -14.83
CA MET A 23 6.85 1.59 -15.26
C MET A 23 7.74 2.45 -16.15
N GLU A 24 8.90 2.83 -15.64
CA GLU A 24 9.88 3.58 -16.40
C GLU A 24 11.22 2.85 -16.43
N ASN A 25 11.87 2.85 -17.60
CA ASN A 25 13.16 2.17 -17.82
C ASN A 25 14.35 3.14 -17.66
N GLN A 26 14.09 4.38 -17.26
CA GLN A 26 15.06 5.45 -17.01
C GLN A 26 14.80 6.11 -15.65
N GLU A 27 15.83 6.72 -15.07
CA GLU A 27 15.69 7.47 -13.81
C GLU A 27 14.76 8.67 -14.01
N VAL A 28 13.74 8.78 -13.14
CA VAL A 28 12.82 9.92 -13.08
C VAL A 28 13.30 10.84 -11.96
N SER A 29 13.37 12.15 -12.24
CA SER A 29 13.82 13.11 -11.22
C SER A 29 12.82 13.22 -10.06
N SER A 30 13.29 13.58 -8.86
CA SER A 30 12.40 13.78 -7.71
C SER A 30 11.33 14.86 -7.94
N GLU A 31 11.64 15.89 -8.74
CA GLU A 31 10.69 16.96 -9.09
C GLU A 31 9.59 16.44 -10.03
N GLU A 32 9.96 15.64 -11.03
CA GLU A 32 9.03 15.00 -11.94
C GLU A 32 8.15 13.96 -11.21
N MET A 33 8.74 13.12 -10.34
CA MET A 33 7.99 12.20 -9.48
C MET A 33 6.96 12.94 -8.62
N GLN A 34 7.32 14.08 -8.01
CA GLN A 34 6.38 14.89 -7.25
C GLN A 34 5.27 15.48 -8.11
N THR A 35 5.56 15.85 -9.36
CA THR A 35 4.57 16.40 -10.29
C THR A 35 3.57 15.33 -10.71
N VAL A 36 4.05 14.14 -11.07
CA VAL A 36 3.22 12.97 -11.37
C VAL A 36 2.38 12.55 -10.15
N ALA A 37 2.99 12.53 -8.96
CA ALA A 37 2.28 12.21 -7.72
C ALA A 37 1.16 13.22 -7.44
N LYS A 38 1.36 14.52 -7.64
CA LYS A 38 0.31 15.54 -7.49
C LYS A 38 -0.86 15.35 -8.45
N GLU A 39 -0.58 15.03 -9.71
CA GLU A 39 -1.63 14.81 -10.72
C GLU A 39 -2.44 13.53 -10.44
N MET A 40 -1.78 12.48 -9.90
CA MET A 40 -2.44 11.22 -9.53
C MET A 40 -3.01 11.21 -8.10
N ASN A 41 -2.72 12.23 -7.28
CA ASN A 41 -3.23 12.33 -5.92
C ASN A 41 -4.68 12.82 -5.93
N PHE A 42 -5.60 11.92 -6.29
CA PHE A 42 -7.05 12.16 -6.23
C PHE A 42 -7.59 12.31 -4.79
N ALA A 43 -6.75 12.15 -3.75
CA ALA A 43 -7.19 12.07 -2.36
C ALA A 43 -7.30 13.42 -1.64
N ASP A 44 -6.55 14.45 -2.04
CA ASP A 44 -6.58 15.75 -1.34
C ASP A 44 -7.94 16.48 -1.47
N TYR A 45 -8.67 16.28 -2.57
CA TYR A 45 -9.90 17.04 -2.85
C TYR A 45 -11.13 16.53 -2.07
N TYR A 46 -11.15 15.27 -1.63
CA TYR A 46 -12.36 14.66 -1.02
C TYR A 46 -12.42 14.74 0.51
N GLY A 47 -11.45 15.36 1.18
CA GLY A 47 -11.47 15.50 2.64
C GLY A 47 -11.54 14.15 3.37
N ILE A 48 -10.90 13.12 2.81
CA ILE A 48 -10.93 11.77 3.37
C ILE A 48 -10.11 11.75 4.68
N PRO A 49 -10.73 11.52 5.84
CA PRO A 49 -10.05 11.56 7.14
C PRO A 49 -9.20 10.31 7.42
N GLU A 50 -9.33 9.25 6.62
CA GLU A 50 -8.69 7.94 6.83
C GLU A 50 -8.27 7.28 5.50
N ASP A 51 -7.03 6.79 5.43
CA ASP A 51 -6.50 6.10 4.25
C ASP A 51 -7.07 4.67 4.13
N MET A 52 -7.49 4.30 2.92
CA MET A 52 -8.26 3.09 2.62
C MET A 52 -7.51 1.79 2.97
N ALA A 53 -6.16 1.81 2.87
CA ALA A 53 -5.29 0.73 3.28
C ALA A 53 -3.85 1.23 3.48
N THR A 54 -3.54 1.71 4.68
CA THR A 54 -2.20 2.22 4.99
C THR A 54 -1.25 1.07 5.29
N GLY A 55 -0.49 0.64 4.28
CA GLY A 55 0.56 -0.37 4.44
C GLY A 55 1.54 -0.03 5.57
N SER A 56 1.95 1.23 5.69
CA SER A 56 2.88 1.70 6.73
C SER A 56 2.31 1.68 8.16
N SER A 57 1.00 1.92 8.35
CA SER A 57 0.36 1.77 9.66
C SER A 57 0.34 0.30 10.09
N ASN A 58 0.09 -0.60 9.14
CA ASN A 58 0.12 -2.04 9.34
C ASN A 58 1.53 -2.56 9.63
N GLU A 59 2.56 -1.97 9.00
CA GLU A 59 3.96 -2.23 9.35
C GLU A 59 4.29 -1.84 10.79
N CYS A 60 3.85 -0.64 11.22
CA CYS A 60 4.04 -0.17 12.60
C CYS A 60 3.36 -1.10 13.60
N LEU A 61 2.14 -1.58 13.30
CA LEU A 61 1.42 -2.55 14.14
C LEU A 61 2.22 -3.86 14.28
N ALA A 62 2.73 -4.40 13.18
CA ALA A 62 3.52 -5.63 13.20
C ALA A 62 4.79 -5.49 14.06
N ALA A 63 5.50 -4.37 13.88
CA ALA A 63 6.69 -4.05 14.65
C ALA A 63 6.38 -3.89 16.15
N TYR A 64 5.24 -3.26 16.49
CA TYR A 64 4.78 -3.13 17.86
C TYR A 64 4.51 -4.49 18.50
N LEU A 65 3.74 -5.36 17.84
CA LEU A 65 3.40 -6.70 18.34
C LEU A 65 4.65 -7.55 18.61
N LEU A 66 5.65 -7.49 17.72
CA LEU A 66 6.94 -8.17 17.90
C LEU A 66 7.79 -7.57 19.01
N LYS A 67 7.89 -6.23 19.07
CA LYS A 67 8.69 -5.53 20.08
C LYS A 67 8.26 -5.88 21.50
N TYR A 68 6.95 -5.98 21.73
CA TYR A 68 6.37 -6.31 23.03
C TYR A 68 6.12 -7.80 23.24
N ARG A 69 6.53 -8.67 22.30
CA ARG A 69 6.32 -10.13 22.35
C ARG A 69 4.86 -10.48 22.66
N TYR A 70 3.91 -9.79 22.03
CA TYR A 70 2.48 -9.94 22.33
C TYR A 70 2.01 -11.40 22.22
N PHE A 71 2.47 -12.12 21.20
CA PHE A 71 2.18 -13.55 21.00
C PHE A 71 3.26 -14.49 21.59
N GLY A 72 4.26 -13.96 22.30
CA GLY A 72 5.38 -14.74 22.82
C GLY A 72 6.35 -15.26 21.76
N THR A 73 6.19 -14.87 20.49
CA THR A 73 6.99 -15.30 19.35
C THR A 73 7.88 -14.18 18.82
N GLU A 74 8.91 -14.55 18.06
CA GLU A 74 9.76 -13.60 17.31
C GLU A 74 9.31 -13.44 15.85
N LYS A 75 8.18 -14.05 15.50
CA LYS A 75 7.54 -13.99 14.18
C LYS A 75 6.06 -13.72 14.31
N VAL A 76 5.53 -12.91 13.40
CA VAL A 76 4.10 -12.69 13.22
C VAL A 76 3.78 -12.97 11.76
N ASP A 77 2.75 -13.78 11.54
CA ASP A 77 2.10 -13.96 10.25
C ASP A 77 0.61 -13.72 10.50
N MET A 78 0.09 -12.61 9.98
CA MET A 78 -1.28 -12.20 10.25
C MET A 78 -1.94 -11.56 9.04
N ARG A 79 -3.26 -11.64 9.06
CA ARG A 79 -4.16 -11.01 8.10
C ARG A 79 -4.88 -9.87 8.80
N VAL A 80 -4.83 -8.68 8.21
CA VAL A 80 -5.55 -7.49 8.68
C VAL A 80 -6.62 -7.12 7.66
N GLU A 81 -7.79 -6.73 8.17
CA GLU A 81 -8.92 -6.28 7.36
C GLU A 81 -9.32 -4.87 7.76
N GLN A 82 -9.49 -3.98 6.79
CA GLN A 82 -9.81 -2.57 6.99
C GLN A 82 -10.74 -2.06 5.88
N GLY A 83 -11.30 -0.85 6.06
CA GLY A 83 -12.10 -0.16 5.04
C GLY A 83 -13.56 -0.63 4.95
N TYR A 84 -14.06 -1.36 5.95
CA TYR A 84 -15.45 -1.81 5.97
C TYR A 84 -16.44 -0.65 6.17
N GLU A 85 -16.15 0.31 7.06
CA GLU A 85 -17.03 1.45 7.30
C GLU A 85 -17.22 2.35 6.06
N ILE A 86 -16.29 2.29 5.10
CA ILE A 86 -16.31 3.07 3.85
C ILE A 86 -16.69 2.23 2.62
N ASN A 87 -17.19 1.00 2.81
CA ASN A 87 -17.56 0.07 1.72
C ASN A 87 -16.40 -0.29 0.76
N ARG A 88 -15.15 -0.28 1.24
CA ARG A 88 -13.95 -0.68 0.48
C ARG A 88 -13.14 -1.73 1.26
N PRO A 89 -13.67 -2.95 1.42
CA PRO A 89 -13.04 -3.97 2.23
C PRO A 89 -11.70 -4.41 1.63
N SER A 90 -10.62 -4.10 2.34
CA SER A 90 -9.25 -4.44 1.96
C SER A 90 -8.70 -5.58 2.80
N LEU A 91 -7.85 -6.41 2.19
CA LEU A 91 -7.17 -7.51 2.83
C LEU A 91 -5.66 -7.40 2.72
N ILE A 92 -5.04 -7.25 3.88
CA ILE A 92 -3.61 -6.98 4.02
C ILE A 92 -2.97 -8.18 4.72
N HIS A 93 -1.93 -8.72 4.12
CA HIS A 93 -1.11 -9.79 4.68
C HIS A 93 0.17 -9.19 5.22
N ILE A 94 0.51 -9.55 6.44
CA ILE A 94 1.66 -9.01 7.15
C ILE A 94 2.49 -10.18 7.66
N GLN A 95 3.74 -10.21 7.22
CA GLN A 95 4.76 -11.09 7.75
C GLN A 95 5.84 -10.24 8.40
N ALA A 96 6.15 -10.52 9.66
CA ALA A 96 7.18 -9.81 10.38
C ALA A 96 8.04 -10.78 11.18
N GLU A 97 9.33 -10.51 11.24
CA GLU A 97 10.30 -11.30 12.00
C GLU A 97 11.32 -10.39 12.67
N LYS A 98 11.62 -10.68 13.93
CA LYS A 98 12.74 -10.07 14.62
C LYS A 98 14.02 -10.85 14.29
N VAL A 99 14.98 -10.17 13.68
CA VAL A 99 16.31 -10.72 13.37
C VAL A 99 17.36 -9.91 14.12
N ALA A 100 17.94 -10.52 15.16
CA ALA A 100 18.84 -9.86 16.11
C ALA A 100 18.21 -8.59 16.72
N SER A 101 18.79 -7.41 16.45
CA SER A 101 18.30 -6.11 16.94
C SER A 101 17.32 -5.41 15.99
N LYS A 102 17.04 -6.00 14.81
CA LYS A 102 16.17 -5.42 13.78
C LYS A 102 14.85 -6.18 13.68
N ILE A 103 13.84 -5.50 13.16
CA ILE A 103 12.57 -6.10 12.79
C ILE A 103 12.42 -5.92 11.28
N ASN A 104 12.24 -7.02 10.58
CA ASN A 104 11.89 -7.02 9.17
C ASN A 104 10.38 -7.19 9.07
N VAL A 105 9.72 -6.33 8.30
CA VAL A 105 8.30 -6.40 8.04
C VAL A 105 8.08 -6.45 6.53
N SER A 106 7.17 -7.30 6.10
CA SER A 106 6.72 -7.42 4.72
C SER A 106 5.21 -7.31 4.73
N VAL A 107 4.70 -6.34 3.98
CA VAL A 107 3.27 -6.13 3.79
C VAL A 107 2.93 -6.39 2.34
N GLY A 108 1.88 -7.17 2.13
CA GLY A 108 1.45 -7.57 0.80
C GLY A 108 -0.03 -7.87 0.75
N GLY A 109 -0.52 -8.11 -0.44
CA GLY A 109 -1.91 -8.50 -0.67
C GLY A 109 -2.18 -8.61 -2.15
N LYS A 110 -3.41 -8.96 -2.49
CA LYS A 110 -3.83 -9.11 -3.88
C LYS A 110 -3.85 -7.74 -4.56
N VAL A 111 -3.39 -7.71 -5.81
CA VAL A 111 -3.45 -6.54 -6.68
C VAL A 111 -4.34 -6.85 -7.86
N GLU A 112 -5.29 -5.98 -8.15
CA GLU A 112 -6.19 -6.09 -9.29
C GLU A 112 -5.89 -4.98 -10.30
N SER A 113 -5.65 -5.35 -11.56
CA SER A 113 -5.46 -4.37 -12.63
C SER A 113 -6.80 -3.78 -13.06
N ILE A 114 -6.87 -2.46 -13.10
CA ILE A 114 -8.09 -1.70 -13.43
C ILE A 114 -7.98 -1.06 -14.81
N ALA A 115 -6.89 -0.35 -15.08
CA ALA A 115 -6.63 0.29 -16.36
C ALA A 115 -5.13 0.38 -16.64
N SER A 116 -4.76 0.59 -17.89
CA SER A 116 -3.38 0.81 -18.33
C SER A 116 -3.34 1.81 -19.48
N GLY A 117 -2.24 2.55 -19.60
CA GLY A 117 -2.06 3.50 -20.68
C GLY A 117 -0.63 4.02 -20.80
N LYS A 118 -0.47 5.03 -21.65
CA LYS A 118 0.79 5.77 -21.80
C LYS A 118 0.67 7.15 -21.17
N TRP A 119 1.59 7.45 -20.27
CA TRP A 119 1.77 8.78 -19.73
C TRP A 119 2.66 9.60 -20.65
N ILE A 120 2.17 10.77 -21.03
CA ILE A 120 2.86 11.70 -21.92
C ILE A 120 3.74 12.58 -21.03
N VAL A 121 5.05 12.40 -21.14
CA VAL A 121 6.05 13.27 -20.52
C VAL A 121 6.41 14.35 -21.53
N SER A 122 6.37 15.62 -21.12
CA SER A 122 6.71 16.79 -21.94
C SER A 122 8.14 17.26 -21.67
#